data_AF-A0A659SH98-F1
#
_entry.id   AF-A0A659SH98-F1
#
_cell.length_a   1.000
_cell.length_b   1.000
_cell.length_c   1.000
_cell.angle_alpha   90.00
_cell.angle_beta   90.00
_cell.angle_gamma   90.00
#
_symmetry.space_group_name_H-M   'P 1'
#
loop_
_entity.id
_entity.type
_entity.pdbx_description
1 polymer ?
#
loop_
_entity_poly.entity_id
_entity_poly.type
_entity_poly.pdbx_seq_one_letter_code
_entity_poly.pdbx_strand_id
1 'polypeptide(L)'
;RQPRAAPRALLPPLVAFRVKDQEQMLHAARRVLPRNRGLAGQVWNEMNQQITNYIRGKVLEMVVVGVATWLGFLLFGLNYSLLLAVLVGFSVLIPYIGAFVVASPVVGVAVA
;
A
#
# COMPACT_ATOMS: atom_id res chain seq x y z
N ARG A 1 -39.94 22.33 23.72
CA ARG A 1 -38.70 21.65 23.26
C ARG A 1 -37.52 22.41 23.85
N GLN A 2 -37.02 21.96 25.00
CA GLN A 2 -36.09 22.69 25.86
C GLN A 2 -34.65 22.45 25.35
N PRO A 3 -33.90 23.47 24.91
CA PRO A 3 -32.50 23.27 24.57
C PRO A 3 -31.73 23.13 25.89
N ARG A 4 -31.24 21.93 26.17
CA ARG A 4 -30.38 21.66 27.34
C ARG A 4 -29.12 22.50 27.18
N ALA A 5 -29.04 23.60 27.92
CA ALA A 5 -27.84 24.40 28.05
C ALA A 5 -26.74 23.51 28.64
N ALA A 6 -25.76 23.12 27.82
CA ALA A 6 -24.54 22.52 28.32
C ALA A 6 -23.92 23.46 29.37
N PRO A 7 -23.52 22.97 30.55
CA PRO A 7 -22.93 23.79 31.59
C PRO A 7 -21.75 24.59 31.00
N ARG A 8 -21.86 25.92 30.97
CA ARG A 8 -20.83 26.82 30.41
C ARG A 8 -19.45 26.64 31.07
N ALA A 9 -19.39 25.96 32.21
CA ALA A 9 -18.17 25.56 32.92
C ALA A 9 -17.39 24.40 32.26
N LEU A 10 -18.02 23.60 31.38
CA LEU A 10 -17.37 22.46 30.70
C LEU A 10 -16.75 22.85 29.36
N LEU A 11 -17.08 24.01 28.80
CA LEU A 11 -16.55 24.50 27.53
C LEU A 11 -15.01 24.69 27.58
N PRO A 12 -14.42 25.32 28.62
CA PRO A 12 -12.98 25.54 28.69
C PRO A 12 -12.13 24.25 28.72
N PRO A 13 -12.42 23.22 29.56
CA PRO A 13 -11.61 22.00 29.57
C PRO A 13 -11.77 21.17 28.29
N LEU A 14 -12.94 21.16 27.65
CA LEU A 14 -13.15 20.46 26.37
C LEU A 14 -12.35 21.08 25.22
N VAL A 15 -12.29 22.41 25.15
CA VAL A 15 -11.49 23.13 24.15
C VAL A 15 -9.99 22.96 24.43
N ALA A 16 -9.57 22.99 25.70
CA ALA A 16 -8.19 22.70 26.09
C ALA A 16 -7.76 21.26 25.76
N PHE A 17 -8.67 20.28 25.89
CA PHE A 17 -8.41 18.89 25.51
C PHE A 17 -8.18 18.75 24.00
N ARG A 18 -9.03 19.38 23.18
CA ARG A 18 -8.91 19.34 21.71
C ARG A 18 -7.62 20.00 21.20
N VAL A 19 -7.19 21.11 21.83
CA VAL A 19 -5.91 21.77 21.50
C VAL A 19 -4.72 20.91 21.96
N LYS A 20 -4.81 20.26 23.13
CA LYS A 20 -3.75 19.38 23.65
C LYS A 20 -3.58 18.10 22.81
N ASP A 21 -4.68 17.51 22.33
CA ASP A 21 -4.63 16.38 21.39
C ASP A 21 -4.04 16.80 20.04
N GLN A 22 -4.40 18.00 19.56
CA GLN A 22 -3.84 18.53 18.31
C GLN A 22 -2.34 18.78 18.42
N GLU A 23 -1.86 19.35 19.53
CA GLU A 23 -0.43 19.55 19.79
C GLU A 23 0.32 18.20 19.87
N GLN A 24 -0.22 17.19 20.57
CA GLN A 24 0.38 15.86 20.64
C GLN A 24 0.43 15.17 19.27
N MET A 25 -0.64 15.25 18.49
CA MET A 25 -0.70 14.69 17.14
C MET A 25 0.25 15.45 16.19
N LEU A 26 0.41 16.76 16.36
CA LEU A 26 1.37 17.57 15.61
C LEU A 26 2.82 17.22 15.99
N HIS A 27 3.10 16.92 17.26
CA HIS A 27 4.41 16.47 17.73
C HIS A 27 4.74 15.04 17.25
N ALA A 28 3.78 14.13 17.22
CA ALA A 28 3.93 12.79 16.66
C ALA A 28 4.13 12.84 15.13
N ALA A 29 3.31 13.63 14.43
CA ALA A 29 3.48 13.91 13.02
C ALA A 29 4.85 14.54 12.72
N ARG A 30 5.36 15.45 13.57
CA ARG A 30 6.71 16.04 13.44
C ARG A 30 7.87 15.08 13.78
N ARG A 31 7.63 13.95 14.46
CA ARG A 31 8.63 12.88 14.66
C ARG A 31 8.69 11.93 13.47
N VAL A 32 7.55 11.65 12.84
CA VAL A 32 7.45 10.81 11.64
C VAL A 32 7.82 11.60 10.38
N LEU A 33 7.48 12.89 10.33
CA LEU A 33 7.77 13.78 9.21
C LEU A 33 9.18 14.40 9.40
N PRO A 34 10.16 14.08 8.55
CA PRO A 34 11.52 14.58 8.69
C PRO A 34 11.52 16.11 8.70
N ARG A 35 12.04 16.72 9.77
CA ARG A 35 12.20 18.18 9.89
C ARG A 35 13.07 18.77 8.77
N ASN A 36 13.91 17.93 8.15
CA ASN A 36 14.69 18.24 6.96
C ASN A 36 13.88 17.92 5.70
N ARG A 37 13.38 18.97 5.03
CA ARG A 37 12.73 18.86 3.71
C ARG A 37 13.56 18.07 2.68
N GLY A 38 14.89 18.07 2.82
CA GLY A 38 15.80 17.29 1.98
C GLY A 38 15.70 15.76 2.19
N LEU A 39 15.55 15.29 3.43
CA LEU A 39 15.44 13.85 3.72
C LEU A 39 14.10 13.28 3.25
N ALA A 40 13.00 14.00 3.49
CA ALA A 40 11.68 13.61 2.99
C ALA A 40 11.65 13.57 1.45
N GLY A 41 12.30 14.54 0.79
CA GLY A 41 12.44 14.56 -0.67
C GLY A 41 13.29 13.43 -1.22
N GLN A 42 14.42 13.10 -0.56
CA GLN A 42 15.26 11.96 -0.94
C GLN A 42 14.52 10.63 -0.81
N VAL A 43 13.87 10.39 0.33
CA VAL A 43 13.07 9.18 0.56
C VAL A 43 11.93 9.09 -0.46
N TRP A 44 11.25 10.21 -0.75
CA TRP A 44 10.21 10.26 -1.77
C TRP A 44 10.74 9.89 -3.15
N ASN A 45 11.90 10.42 -3.54
CA ASN A 45 12.49 10.15 -4.84
C ASN A 45 12.94 8.69 -4.96
N GLU A 46 13.50 8.14 -3.89
CA GLU A 46 13.93 6.75 -3.81
C GLU A 46 12.74 5.78 -3.85
N MET A 47 11.65 6.10 -3.13
CA MET A 47 10.39 5.37 -3.24
C MET A 47 9.81 5.43 -4.64
N ASN A 48 9.78 6.61 -5.28
CA ASN A 48 9.29 6.75 -6.64
C ASN A 48 10.11 5.91 -7.63
N GLN A 49 11.43 5.85 -7.45
CA GLN A 49 12.32 5.04 -8.27
C GLN A 49 12.09 3.54 -8.06
N GLN A 50 11.91 3.10 -6.81
CA GLN A 50 11.58 1.71 -6.48
C GLN A 50 10.22 1.29 -7.05
N ILE A 51 9.19 2.13 -6.89
CA ILE A 51 7.85 1.88 -7.46
C ILE A 51 7.95 1.77 -8.98
N THR A 52 8.68 2.67 -9.63
CA THR A 52 8.86 2.64 -11.09
C THR A 52 9.56 1.35 -11.54
N ASN A 53 10.63 0.94 -10.85
CA ASN A 53 11.34 -0.29 -11.15
C ASN A 53 10.50 -1.54 -10.88
N TYR A 54 9.71 -1.55 -9.80
CA TYR A 54 8.77 -2.63 -9.49
C TYR A 54 7.70 -2.77 -10.58
N ILE A 55 7.08 -1.66 -10.99
CA ILE A 55 6.07 -1.66 -12.06
C ILE A 55 6.68 -2.17 -13.36
N ARG A 56 7.88 -1.70 -13.73
CA ARG A 56 8.58 -2.18 -14.94
C ARG A 56 8.83 -3.69 -14.89
N GLY A 57 9.30 -4.20 -13.77
CA GLY A 57 9.51 -5.64 -13.56
C GLY A 57 8.20 -6.42 -13.65
N LYS A 58 7.13 -5.93 -13.02
CA LYS A 58 5.83 -6.60 -12.99
C LYS A 58 5.17 -6.64 -14.38
N VAL A 59 5.30 -5.58 -15.17
CA VAL A 59 4.83 -5.57 -16.56
C VAL A 59 5.57 -6.60 -17.40
N LEU A 60 6.90 -6.72 -17.24
CA LEU A 60 7.67 -7.75 -17.95
C LEU A 60 7.22 -9.16 -17.55
N GLU A 61 7.02 -9.41 -16.25
CA GLU A 61 6.52 -10.68 -15.73
C GLU A 61 5.17 -11.06 -16.37
N MET A 62 4.23 -10.12 -16.47
CA MET A 62 2.93 -10.35 -17.12
C MET A 62 3.06 -10.74 -18.59
N VAL A 63 3.94 -10.05 -19.33
CA VAL A 63 4.17 -10.35 -20.74
C VAL A 63 4.77 -11.74 -20.90
N VAL A 64 5.78 -12.08 -20.09
CA VAL A 64 6.43 -13.39 -20.11
C VAL A 64 5.43 -14.50 -19.78
N VAL A 65 4.65 -14.36 -18.70
CA VAL A 65 3.65 -15.37 -18.31
C VAL A 65 2.54 -15.47 -19.36
N GLY A 66 2.05 -14.35 -19.88
CA GLY A 66 1.02 -14.33 -20.93
C GLY A 66 1.48 -15.03 -22.21
N VAL A 67 2.69 -14.74 -22.69
CA VAL A 67 3.25 -15.40 -23.88
C VAL A 67 3.52 -16.87 -23.64
N ALA A 68 4.13 -17.23 -22.50
CA ALA A 68 4.38 -18.63 -22.15
C ALA A 68 3.07 -19.44 -22.05
N THR A 69 2.04 -18.85 -21.45
CA THR A 69 0.71 -19.48 -21.32
C THR A 69 0.04 -19.62 -22.68
N TRP A 70 0.16 -18.61 -23.55
CA TRP A 70 -0.39 -18.66 -24.90
C TRP A 70 0.25 -19.78 -25.74
N LEU A 71 1.57 -19.91 -25.68
CA LEU A 71 2.29 -21.01 -26.33
C LEU A 71 1.86 -22.36 -25.74
N GLY A 72 1.70 -22.47 -24.42
CA GLY A 72 1.17 -23.66 -23.77
C GLY A 72 -0.22 -24.03 -24.30
N PHE A 73 -1.16 -23.09 -24.34
CA PHE A 73 -2.52 -23.33 -24.82
C PHE A 73 -2.59 -23.69 -26.31
N LEU A 74 -1.71 -23.12 -27.14
CA LEU A 74 -1.55 -23.52 -28.53
C LEU A 74 -1.11 -24.98 -28.66
N LEU A 75 -0.14 -25.43 -27.84
CA LEU A 75 0.33 -26.82 -27.84
C LEU A 75 -0.78 -27.80 -27.40
N PHE A 76 -1.66 -27.38 -26.48
CA PHE A 76 -2.82 -28.17 -26.06
C PHE A 76 -4.02 -28.09 -27.02
N GLY A 77 -3.92 -27.31 -28.11
CA GLY A 77 -4.99 -27.20 -29.11
C GLY A 77 -6.26 -26.50 -28.58
N LEU A 78 -6.13 -25.61 -27.60
CA LEU A 78 -7.29 -24.96 -26.98
C LEU A 78 -7.89 -23.90 -27.91
N ASN A 79 -9.21 -23.98 -28.12
CA ASN A 79 -9.96 -22.87 -28.70
C ASN A 79 -9.86 -21.66 -27.76
N TYR A 80 -9.72 -20.45 -28.32
CA TYR A 80 -9.54 -19.20 -27.57
C TYR A 80 -8.24 -19.10 -26.75
N SER A 81 -7.19 -19.82 -27.15
CA SER A 81 -5.85 -19.80 -26.52
C SER A 81 -5.34 -18.40 -26.16
N LEU A 82 -5.46 -17.43 -27.08
CA LEU A 82 -4.99 -16.06 -26.85
C LEU A 82 -5.81 -15.35 -25.76
N LEU A 83 -7.14 -15.48 -25.80
CA LEU A 83 -8.04 -14.86 -24.82
C LEU A 83 -7.77 -15.39 -23.41
N LEU A 84 -7.65 -16.71 -23.29
CA LEU A 84 -7.35 -17.38 -22.02
C LEU A 84 -5.98 -16.99 -21.48
N ALA A 85 -4.96 -16.91 -22.33
CA ALA A 85 -3.61 -16.54 -21.93
C ALA A 85 -3.52 -15.09 -21.43
N VAL A 86 -4.26 -14.16 -22.05
CA VAL A 86 -4.37 -12.78 -21.58
C VAL A 86 -5.02 -12.72 -20.21
N LEU A 87 -6.13 -13.44 -19.99
CA LEU A 87 -6.78 -13.55 -18.68
C LEU A 87 -5.83 -14.07 -17.59
N VAL A 88 -5.04 -15.10 -17.89
CA VAL A 88 -4.03 -15.64 -16.97
C VAL A 88 -2.93 -14.61 -16.69
N GLY A 89 -2.39 -13.95 -17.73
CA GLY A 89 -1.37 -12.90 -17.57
C GLY A 89 -1.85 -11.74 -16.70
N PHE A 90 -3.12 -11.31 -16.83
CA PHE A 90 -3.72 -10.30 -15.98
C PHE A 90 -3.93 -10.78 -14.53
N SER A 91 -4.22 -12.06 -14.30
CA SER A 91 -4.39 -12.62 -12.95
C SER A 91 -3.11 -12.48 -12.09
N VAL A 92 -1.93 -12.51 -12.73
CA VAL A 92 -0.62 -12.33 -12.08
C VAL A 92 -0.40 -10.89 -11.55
N LEU A 93 -1.26 -9.93 -11.93
CA LEU A 93 -1.21 -8.55 -11.42
C LEU A 93 -1.32 -8.49 -9.90
N ILE A 94 -2.12 -9.38 -9.31
CA ILE A 94 -2.48 -9.27 -7.91
C ILE A 94 -1.40 -9.98 -7.06
N PRO A 95 -0.53 -9.24 -6.36
CA PRO A 95 0.61 -9.81 -5.67
C PRO A 95 0.17 -10.33 -4.30
N TYR A 96 -0.76 -11.29 -4.26
CA TYR A 96 -1.21 -11.89 -2.99
C TYR A 96 -0.20 -12.92 -2.46
N ILE A 97 0.47 -13.66 -3.34
CA ILE A 97 1.40 -14.72 -2.94
C ILE A 97 2.74 -14.15 -2.45
N GLY A 98 3.27 -13.10 -3.10
CA GLY A 98 4.50 -12.45 -2.66
C GLY A 98 4.39 -11.77 -1.30
N ALA A 99 3.26 -11.10 -1.03
CA ALA A 99 2.98 -10.52 0.28
C ALA A 99 2.92 -11.60 1.39
N PHE A 100 2.27 -12.74 1.11
CA PHE A 100 2.19 -13.86 2.06
C PHE A 100 3.55 -14.51 2.33
N VAL A 101 4.37 -14.73 1.30
CA VAL A 101 5.69 -15.37 1.42
C VAL A 101 6.69 -14.49 2.18
N VAL A 102 6.62 -13.16 2.05
CA VAL A 102 7.47 -12.23 2.82
C VAL A 102 6.91 -11.98 4.22
N ALA A 103 5.59 -11.96 4.41
CA ALA A 103 4.98 -11.81 5.72
C ALA A 103 5.22 -13.03 6.62
N SER A 104 5.26 -14.23 6.07
CA SER A 104 5.49 -15.48 6.81
C SER A 104 6.78 -15.49 7.66
N PRO A 105 7.99 -15.20 7.10
CA PRO A 105 9.21 -15.14 7.89
C PRO A 105 9.23 -13.94 8.86
N VAL A 106 8.61 -12.82 8.53
CA VAL A 106 8.53 -11.65 9.43
C VAL A 106 7.72 -11.99 10.67
N VAL A 107 6.58 -12.68 10.51
CA VAL A 107 5.79 -13.19 11.65
C VAL A 107 6.57 -14.28 12.40
N GLY A 108 7.25 -15.18 11.69
CA GLY A 108 8.08 -16.21 12.33
C GLY A 108 9.20 -15.64 13.21
N VAL A 109 9.86 -14.57 12.77
CA VAL A 109 10.91 -13.86 13.53
C VAL A 109 10.31 -12.97 14.63
N ALA A 110 9.14 -12.37 14.42
CA ALA A 110 8.51 -11.51 15.43
C ALA A 110 7.91 -12.29 16.60
N VAL A 111 7.56 -13.56 16.39
CA VAL A 111 6.95 -14.44 17.40
C VAL A 111 7.97 -15.39 18.05
N ALA A 112 9.19 -15.51 17.49
CA ALA A 112 10.33 -16.21 18.07
C ALA A 112 11.16 -15.31 18.98
#